data_AF-A0A356NWL1-F1
#
_entry.id   AF-A0A356NWL1-F1
#
_cell.length_a   1.000
_cell.length_b   1.000
_cell.length_c   1.000
_cell.angle_alpha   90.00
_cell.angle_beta   90.00
_cell.angle_gamma   90.00
#
_symmetry.space_group_name_H-M   'P 1'
#
loop_
_entity.id
_entity.type
_entity.pdbx_description
1 polymer ?
#
loop_
_entity_poly.entity_id
_entity_poly.type
_entity_poly.pdbx_seq_one_letter_code
_entity_poly.pdbx_strand_id
1 'polypeptide(L)' 'MSQSGLNMSRRIRRTPYTDRVEAHGVRGFSVVNHMLLPKAYGPSVEEDYWHLR' A
#
# COMPACT_ATOMS: atom_id res chain seq x y z
N MET A 1 -6.14 -18.04 -9.94
CA MET A 1 -5.19 -17.46 -8.96
C MET A 1 -6.02 -16.73 -7.92
N SER A 2 -6.23 -17.30 -6.73
CA SER A 2 -7.00 -16.62 -5.69
C SER A 2 -6.29 -15.32 -5.34
N GLN A 3 -6.94 -14.18 -5.57
CA GLN A 3 -6.47 -12.91 -5.05
C GLN A 3 -6.56 -13.03 -3.53
N SER A 4 -5.45 -13.39 -2.88
CA SER A 4 -5.27 -13.29 -1.44
C SER A 4 -5.23 -11.81 -1.06
N GLY A 5 -6.40 -11.18 -1.17
CA GLY A 5 -6.62 -9.78 -0.85
C GLY A 5 -6.34 -9.58 0.63
N LEU A 6 -5.66 -8.48 0.94
CA LEU A 6 -5.38 -8.10 2.31
C LEU A 6 -6.72 -7.82 3.00
N ASN A 7 -7.08 -8.65 3.97
CA ASN A 7 -8.39 -8.57 4.61
C ASN A 7 -8.38 -7.44 5.65
N MET A 8 -9.01 -6.32 5.29
CA MET A 8 -9.04 -5.12 6.12
C MET A 8 -9.91 -5.37 7.36
N SER A 9 -9.31 -5.27 8.54
CA SER A 9 -9.99 -5.43 9.83
C SER A 9 -9.56 -4.32 10.78
N ARG A 10 -10.34 -4.05 11.83
CA ARG A 10 -9.98 -3.06 12.88
C ARG A 10 -8.61 -3.32 13.52
N ARG A 11 -8.13 -4.57 13.49
CA ARG A 11 -6.80 -4.97 13.99
C ARG A 11 -5.67 -4.43 13.11
N ILE A 12 -5.91 -4.22 11.82
CA ILE A 12 -4.97 -3.60 10.87
C ILE A 12 -5.34 -2.13 10.75
N ARG A 13 -4.54 -1.26 11.38
CA ARG A 13 -4.84 0.15 11.51
C ARG A 13 -4.60 0.89 10.20
N ARG A 14 -5.51 1.80 9.86
CA ARG A 14 -5.27 2.85 8.87
C ARG A 14 -4.42 3.95 9.50
N THR A 15 -3.77 4.74 8.66
CA THR A 15 -3.03 5.95 9.00
C THR A 15 -3.85 7.20 8.66
N PRO A 16 -3.54 8.38 9.22
CA PRO A 16 -4.14 9.65 8.79
C PRO A 16 -3.95 9.97 7.29
N TYR A 17 -3.03 9.28 6.62
CA TYR A 17 -2.71 9.47 5.20
C TYR A 17 -3.30 8.40 4.28
N THR A 18 -4.01 7.40 4.82
CA THR A 18 -4.44 6.24 4.02
C THR A 18 -5.35 6.66 2.88
N ASP A 19 -6.30 7.57 3.13
CA ASP A 19 -7.21 8.08 2.10
C ASP A 19 -6.45 8.87 1.02
N ARG A 20 -5.37 9.59 1.40
CA ARG A 20 -4.56 10.36 0.46
C ARG A 20 -3.75 9.45 -0.45
N VAL A 21 -3.09 8.43 0.10
CA VAL A 21 -2.29 7.50 -0.72
C VAL A 21 -3.17 6.64 -1.63
N GLU A 22 -4.40 6.31 -1.20
CA GLU A 22 -5.43 5.70 -2.05
C GLU A 22 -5.80 6.62 -3.22
N ALA A 23 -6.06 7.90 -2.95
CA ALA A 23 -6.36 8.88 -4.00
C ALA A 23 -5.18 9.13 -4.97
N HIS A 24 -3.93 8.94 -4.51
CA HIS A 24 -2.72 9.06 -5.32
C HIS A 24 -2.29 7.75 -5.99
N GLY A 25 -3.15 6.73 -6.02
CA GLY A 25 -2.94 5.55 -6.86
C GLY A 25 -2.05 4.46 -6.25
N VAL A 26 -2.01 4.33 -4.92
CA VAL A 26 -1.36 3.16 -4.30
C VAL A 26 -1.96 1.85 -4.84
N ARG A 27 -1.09 0.92 -5.23
CA ARG A 27 -1.49 -0.36 -5.85
C ARG A 27 -1.41 -1.54 -4.90
N GLY A 28 -0.73 -1.38 -3.77
CA GLY A 28 -0.60 -2.43 -2.79
C GLY A 28 -0.19 -1.92 -1.42
N PHE A 29 -0.59 -2.69 -0.41
CA PHE A 29 -0.22 -2.47 0.98
C PHE A 29 0.55 -3.66 1.53
N SER A 30 1.40 -3.37 2.50
CA SER A 30 1.95 -4.32 3.47
C SER A 30 1.41 -3.99 4.86
N VAL A 31 1.62 -4.88 5.82
CA VAL A 31 1.28 -4.64 7.22
C VAL A 31 2.58 -4.61 8.03
N VAL A 32 2.82 -3.47 8.69
CA VAL A 32 3.92 -3.29 9.63
C VAL A 32 3.35 -2.82 10.96
N ASN A 33 3.76 -3.40 12.08
CA ASN A 33 3.28 -3.01 13.42
C ASN A 33 1.74 -2.87 13.50
N HIS A 34 1.00 -3.80 12.88
CA HIS A 34 -0.46 -3.76 12.80
C HIS A 34 -1.03 -2.48 12.14
N MET A 35 -0.34 -1.94 11.13
CA MET A 35 -0.72 -0.73 10.39
C MET A 35 -0.45 -0.90 8.89
N LEU A 36 -1.28 -0.28 8.06
CA LEU A 36 -1.11 -0.29 6.62
C LEU A 36 0.09 0.58 6.21
N LEU A 37 0.99 -0.02 5.43
CA LEU A 37 2.11 0.66 4.79
C LEU A 37 2.00 0.50 3.27
N PRO A 38 1.97 1.60 2.50
CA PRO A 38 2.03 1.55 1.04
C PRO A 38 3.29 0.81 0.58
N LYS A 39 3.15 -0.09 -0.41
CA LYS A 39 4.29 -0.89 -0.92
C LYS A 39 4.59 -0.70 -2.41
N ALA A 40 3.66 -0.14 -3.18
CA ALA A 40 3.80 0.03 -4.62
C ALA A 40 2.85 1.13 -5.12
N TYR A 41 3.35 1.97 -6.02
CA TYR A 41 2.56 3.01 -6.73
C TYR A 41 2.63 2.79 -8.25
N GLY A 42 3.82 2.59 -8.79
CA GLY A 42 4.06 2.31 -10.20
C GLY A 42 3.65 0.90 -10.63
N PRO A 43 3.67 0.62 -11.95
CA PRO A 43 3.47 -0.72 -12.49
C PRO A 43 4.60 -1.69 -12.15
N SER A 44 5.81 -1.20 -11.85
CA SER A 44 6.93 -2.01 -11.38
C SER A 44 7.67 -1.34 -10.23
N VAL A 45 8.42 -2.14 -9.47
CA VAL A 45 9.27 -1.64 -8.38
C VAL A 45 10.42 -0.80 -8.94
N GLU A 46 10.90 -1.15 -10.13
CA GLU A 46 11.96 -0.43 -10.83
C GLU A 46 11.52 0.99 -11.21
N GLU A 47 10.27 1.19 -11.64
CA GLU A 47 9.76 2.54 -11.95
C GLU A 47 9.66 3.40 -10.68
N ASP A 48 9.13 2.83 -9.59
CA ASP A 48 9.09 3.50 -8.28
C ASP A 48 10.52 3.84 -7.79
N TYR A 49 11.49 2.95 -8.00
CA TYR A 49 12.90 3.17 -7.65
C TYR A 49 13.52 4.32 -8.45
N TRP A 50 13.32 4.35 -9.77
CA TRP A 50 13.88 5.40 -10.61
C TRP A 50 13.25 6.77 -10.36
N HIS A 51 11.97 6.82 -10.00
CA HIS A 51 11.31 8.07 -9.61
C HIS A 51 11.81 8.62 -8.27
N LEU A 52 12.27 7.75 -7.36
CA LEU A 52 12.79 8.16 -6.05
C LEU A 52 14.21 8.75 -6.11
N ARG A 53 14.96 8.43 -7.16
CA ARG A 53 16.34 8.89 -7.36
C ARG A 53 16.42 10.37 -7.70
#